data_AF-W7DRF0-F1
#
_entry.id   AF-W7DRF0-F1
#
_cell.length_a   1.000
_cell.length_b   1.000
_cell.length_c   1.000
_cell.angle_alpha   90.00
_cell.angle_beta   90.00
_cell.angle_gamma   90.00
#
_symmetry.space_group_name_H-M   'P 1'
#
loop_
_entity.id
_entity.type
_entity.pdbx_description
1 polymer ?
#
loop_
_entity_poly.entity_id
_entity_poly.type
_entity_poly.pdbx_seq_one_letter_code
_entity_poly.pdbx_strand_id
1 'polypeptide(L)'
;MSGKQETYYAKLTQVVETNTGAKKDVPNYVQVTDNRGTNSGWHLTVKQNGQLKNGTNVLEGAQISLLNSALVTLHDGEKPTANALVTLDAISGDAAEIVNAKNGTGSGTWANLFGKDISEAAKSVKLVVPGKTKKVEGSYKTTLTFELIDSPA
;
A
#
# COMPACT_ATOMS: atom_id res chain seq x y z
N MET A 1 -31.52 -6.99 -5.58
CA MET A 1 -31.50 -5.97 -4.51
C MET A 1 -30.10 -5.37 -4.43
N SER A 2 -29.97 -4.06 -4.68
CA SER A 2 -28.70 -3.31 -4.53
C SER A 2 -28.61 -2.83 -3.08
N GLY A 3 -27.52 -3.16 -2.37
CA GLY A 3 -27.27 -2.67 -1.02
C GLY A 3 -26.74 -1.23 -1.02
N LYS A 4 -26.35 -0.72 0.15
CA LYS A 4 -25.62 0.54 0.28
C LYS A 4 -24.14 0.32 -0.11
N GLN A 5 -23.50 1.39 -0.59
CA GLN A 5 -22.05 1.42 -0.73
C GLN A 5 -21.42 1.38 0.65
N GLU A 6 -20.42 0.53 0.84
CA GLU A 6 -19.72 0.37 2.10
C GLU A 6 -18.25 0.75 1.94
N THR A 7 -17.66 1.33 2.98
CA THR A 7 -16.24 1.67 3.03
C THR A 7 -15.60 0.97 4.22
N TYR A 8 -14.50 0.28 3.96
CA TYR A 8 -13.71 -0.42 4.96
C TYR A 8 -12.30 0.16 5.00
N TYR A 9 -11.69 0.10 6.16
CA TYR A 9 -10.30 0.50 6.36
C TYR A 9 -9.49 -0.68 6.88
N ALA A 10 -8.25 -0.83 6.42
CA ALA A 10 -7.37 -1.85 6.96
C ALA A 10 -7.05 -1.53 8.42
N LYS A 11 -6.88 -2.59 9.23
CA LYS A 11 -6.30 -2.44 10.56
C LYS A 11 -4.86 -1.92 10.43
N LEU A 12 -4.39 -1.24 11.47
CA LEU A 12 -3.01 -0.82 11.59
C LEU A 12 -2.09 -2.04 11.70
N THR A 13 -0.82 -1.86 11.33
CA THR A 13 0.19 -2.90 11.50
C THR A 13 0.61 -2.94 12.96
N GLN A 14 0.56 -4.11 13.59
CA GLN A 14 1.10 -4.31 14.93
C GLN A 14 2.56 -4.76 14.84
N VAL A 15 3.45 -4.02 15.49
CA VAL A 15 4.87 -4.36 15.63
C VAL A 15 5.20 -4.65 17.09
N VAL A 16 6.31 -5.35 17.32
CA VAL A 16 6.88 -5.57 18.65
C VAL A 16 8.16 -4.75 18.75
N GLU A 17 8.23 -3.86 19.74
CA GLU A 17 9.44 -3.11 20.01
C GLU A 17 10.55 -4.03 20.51
N THR A 18 11.70 -4.02 19.84
CA THR A 18 12.83 -4.91 20.16
C THR A 18 13.37 -4.72 21.57
N ASN A 19 13.37 -3.47 22.08
CA ASN A 19 13.98 -3.14 23.37
C ASN A 19 13.08 -3.45 24.57
N THR A 20 11.76 -3.34 24.40
CA THR A 20 10.77 -3.42 25.49
C THR A 20 9.90 -4.66 25.41
N GLY A 21 9.83 -5.31 24.24
CA GLY A 21 8.85 -6.37 23.94
C GLY A 21 7.40 -5.86 23.84
N ALA A 22 7.19 -4.54 23.92
CA ALA A 22 5.85 -3.96 23.88
C ALA A 22 5.25 -4.07 22.48
N LYS A 23 3.96 -4.38 22.42
CA LYS A 23 3.19 -4.33 21.18
C LYS A 23 2.75 -2.90 20.92
N LYS A 24 2.94 -2.45 19.68
CA LYS A 24 2.57 -1.11 19.24
C LYS A 24 1.94 -1.16 17.86
N ASP A 25 0.87 -0.40 17.69
CA ASP A 25 0.28 -0.19 16.37
C ASP A 25 1.05 0.93 15.66
N VAL A 26 1.32 0.73 14.38
CA VAL A 26 1.98 1.68 13.47
C VAL A 26 1.20 1.76 12.16
N PRO A 27 1.38 2.82 11.37
CA PRO A 27 0.82 2.88 10.02
C PRO A 27 1.18 1.63 9.22
N ASN A 28 0.32 1.21 8.29
CA ASN A 28 0.73 0.21 7.29
C ASN A 28 1.87 0.81 6.45
N TYR A 29 2.86 0.00 6.09
CA TYR A 29 4.05 0.51 5.41
C TYR A 29 4.69 -0.52 4.49
N VAL A 30 5.50 0.00 3.57
CA VAL A 30 6.48 -0.77 2.79
C VAL A 30 7.86 -0.20 3.06
N GLN A 31 8.86 -1.07 3.19
CA GLN A 31 10.24 -0.66 3.44
C GLN A 31 11.14 -1.22 2.35
N VAL A 32 11.99 -0.35 1.79
CA VAL A 32 13.02 -0.68 0.81
C VAL A 32 14.37 -0.32 1.41
N THR A 33 15.33 -1.22 1.27
CA THR A 33 16.74 -0.97 1.62
C THR A 33 17.58 -1.12 0.37
N ASP A 34 18.07 -0.01 -0.17
CA ASP A 34 18.98 0.01 -1.31
C ASP A 34 20.44 0.15 -0.84
N ASN A 35 21.16 -0.97 -0.87
CA ASN A 35 22.57 -1.06 -0.49
C ASN A 35 23.50 -1.31 -1.70
N ARG A 36 23.05 -1.03 -2.93
CA ARG A 36 23.83 -1.31 -4.15
C ARG A 36 25.05 -0.41 -4.32
N GLY A 37 25.07 0.77 -3.70
CA GLY A 37 26.17 1.73 -3.77
C GLY A 37 26.28 2.51 -5.08
N THR A 38 25.48 2.19 -6.11
CA THR A 38 25.46 2.92 -7.39
C THR A 38 24.64 4.21 -7.34
N ASN A 39 23.74 4.33 -6.35
CA ASN A 39 22.77 5.42 -6.21
C ASN A 39 21.95 5.71 -7.49
N SER A 40 21.76 4.70 -8.33
CA SER A 40 21.08 4.85 -9.63
C SER A 40 19.57 5.11 -9.51
N GLY A 41 19.00 4.94 -8.32
CA GLY A 41 17.56 5.03 -8.07
C GLY A 41 16.83 3.70 -8.29
N TRP A 42 15.55 3.69 -7.99
CA TRP A 42 14.64 2.54 -8.05
C TRP A 42 13.20 3.04 -8.03
N HIS A 43 12.23 2.24 -8.45
CA HIS A 43 10.83 2.54 -8.19
C HIS A 43 10.07 1.32 -7.70
N LEU A 44 9.04 1.57 -6.89
CA LEU A 44 8.18 0.55 -6.30
C LEU A 44 6.78 0.71 -6.87
N THR A 45 6.27 -0.35 -7.49
CA THR A 45 4.88 -0.42 -7.96
C THR A 45 4.08 -1.46 -7.19
N VAL A 46 2.76 -1.35 -7.26
CA VAL A 46 1.82 -2.34 -6.75
C VAL A 46 0.71 -2.58 -7.75
N LYS A 47 0.34 -3.84 -7.94
CA LYS A 47 -0.88 -4.23 -8.67
C LYS A 47 -1.78 -5.11 -7.82
N GLN A 48 -3.08 -5.02 -8.07
CA GLN A 48 -4.06 -5.93 -7.51
C GLN A 48 -4.31 -7.08 -8.48
N ASN A 49 -4.17 -8.32 -8.03
CA ASN A 49 -4.29 -9.52 -8.87
C ASN A 49 -5.76 -9.94 -9.02
N GLY A 50 -6.56 -9.06 -9.63
CA GLY A 50 -7.98 -9.28 -9.86
C GLY A 50 -8.87 -8.89 -8.69
N GLN A 51 -10.18 -8.99 -8.91
CA GLN A 51 -11.17 -8.59 -7.92
C GLN A 51 -11.17 -9.45 -6.66
N LEU A 52 -11.73 -8.90 -5.57
CA LEU A 52 -11.92 -9.67 -4.34
C LEU A 52 -12.99 -10.76 -4.56
N LYS A 53 -12.65 -12.02 -4.24
CA LYS A 53 -13.51 -13.18 -4.49
C LYS A 53 -13.78 -14.00 -3.25
N ASN A 54 -15.00 -14.53 -3.15
CA ASN A 54 -15.45 -15.55 -2.20
C ASN A 54 -16.01 -16.73 -3.01
N GLY A 55 -15.15 -17.71 -3.32
CA GLY A 55 -15.44 -18.75 -4.29
C GLY A 55 -15.71 -18.17 -5.67
N THR A 56 -16.90 -18.41 -6.22
CA THR A 56 -17.35 -17.85 -7.51
C THR A 56 -17.97 -16.46 -7.39
N ASN A 57 -18.20 -15.96 -6.16
CA ASN A 57 -18.77 -14.63 -5.95
C ASN A 57 -17.66 -13.58 -6.01
N VAL A 58 -17.90 -12.48 -6.73
CA VAL A 58 -16.95 -11.40 -6.95
C VAL A 58 -17.51 -10.10 -6.41
N LEU A 59 -16.70 -9.28 -5.73
CA LEU A 59 -17.11 -7.93 -5.33
C LEU A 59 -16.98 -6.91 -6.47
N GLU A 60 -17.60 -7.17 -7.63
CA GLU A 60 -17.51 -6.33 -8.84
C GLU A 60 -17.43 -4.82 -8.57
N GLY A 61 -16.36 -4.19 -9.07
CA GLY A 61 -16.07 -2.77 -8.88
C GLY A 61 -15.57 -2.36 -7.50
N ALA A 62 -15.23 -3.29 -6.60
CA ALA A 62 -14.60 -2.93 -5.34
C ALA A 62 -13.18 -2.38 -5.58
N GLN A 63 -12.86 -1.28 -4.91
CA GLN A 63 -11.65 -0.52 -5.19
C GLN A 63 -10.81 -0.37 -3.94
N ILE A 64 -9.55 -0.79 -4.02
CA ILE A 64 -8.55 -0.56 -2.98
C ILE A 64 -7.83 0.76 -3.29
N SER A 65 -7.58 1.57 -2.27
CA SER A 65 -6.74 2.76 -2.38
C SER A 65 -5.77 2.86 -1.20
N LEU A 66 -4.53 3.24 -1.52
CA LEU A 66 -3.48 3.58 -0.57
C LEU A 66 -3.34 5.11 -0.58
N LEU A 67 -3.40 5.73 0.59
CA LEU A 67 -3.48 7.18 0.77
C LEU A 67 -2.37 7.66 1.71
N ASN A 68 -2.08 8.96 1.64
CA ASN A 68 -1.28 9.68 2.63
C ASN A 68 0.14 9.09 2.79
N SER A 69 0.78 8.74 1.67
CA SER A 69 2.17 8.29 1.66
C SER A 69 3.10 9.28 2.39
N ALA A 70 3.84 8.77 3.36
CA ALA A 70 4.79 9.52 4.17
C ALA A 70 6.12 8.75 4.24
N LEU A 71 7.11 9.28 3.51
CA LEU A 71 8.46 8.72 3.48
C LEU A 71 9.27 9.13 4.72
N VAL A 72 9.82 8.14 5.40
CA VAL A 72 10.71 8.28 6.56
C VAL A 72 11.98 7.45 6.38
N THR A 73 13.07 7.92 6.99
CA THR A 73 14.37 7.25 7.02
C THR A 73 15.03 7.50 8.36
N LEU A 74 15.91 6.58 8.79
CA LEU A 74 16.80 6.76 9.95
C LEU A 74 18.21 7.21 9.53
N HIS A 75 18.45 7.38 8.23
CA HIS A 75 19.72 7.81 7.64
C HIS A 75 19.58 9.18 6.98
N ASP A 76 20.71 9.74 6.56
CA ASP A 76 20.86 11.07 5.95
C ASP A 76 20.81 11.05 4.41
N GLY A 77 20.24 10.01 3.81
CA GLY A 77 20.12 9.89 2.36
C GLY A 77 19.13 10.87 1.73
N GLU A 78 19.31 11.15 0.44
CA GLU A 78 18.43 12.02 -0.33
C GLU A 78 17.05 11.38 -0.56
N LYS A 79 16.00 12.16 -0.27
CA LYS A 79 14.62 11.69 -0.20
C LYS A 79 14.03 11.31 -1.57
N PRO A 80 13.43 10.11 -1.74
CA PRO A 80 12.65 9.79 -2.92
C PRO A 80 11.28 10.49 -2.92
N THR A 81 10.50 10.34 -3.99
CA THR A 81 9.12 10.85 -4.05
C THR A 81 8.11 9.72 -3.90
N ALA A 82 6.93 10.01 -3.35
CA ALA A 82 5.86 9.03 -3.23
C ALA A 82 4.52 9.62 -3.66
N ASN A 83 3.69 8.78 -4.28
CA ASN A 83 2.34 9.15 -4.68
C ASN A 83 1.42 9.18 -3.44
N ALA A 84 0.77 10.33 -3.22
CA ALA A 84 -0.11 10.54 -2.07
C ALA A 84 -1.44 9.78 -2.17
N LEU A 85 -1.82 9.36 -3.37
CA LEU A 85 -3.00 8.55 -3.68
C LEU A 85 -2.61 7.51 -4.73
N VAL A 86 -2.79 6.25 -4.39
CA VAL A 86 -2.63 5.10 -5.30
C VAL A 86 -3.93 4.33 -5.30
N THR A 87 -4.62 4.30 -6.42
CA THR A 87 -5.85 3.53 -6.62
C THR A 87 -5.53 2.29 -7.43
N LEU A 88 -5.90 1.11 -6.93
CA LEU A 88 -5.59 -0.15 -7.60
C LEU A 88 -6.70 -0.54 -8.58
N ASP A 89 -6.32 -0.77 -9.83
CA ASP A 89 -7.22 -1.27 -10.86
C ASP A 89 -7.22 -2.80 -10.87
N ALA A 90 -8.28 -3.38 -10.31
CA ALA A 90 -8.46 -4.82 -10.25
C ALA A 90 -8.97 -5.44 -11.56
N ILE A 91 -9.36 -4.62 -12.55
CA ILE A 91 -9.90 -5.05 -13.84
C ILE A 91 -8.77 -5.11 -14.87
N SER A 92 -8.05 -4.01 -15.07
CA SER A 92 -6.90 -4.00 -15.97
C SER A 92 -5.72 -4.79 -15.38
N GLY A 93 -5.58 -4.77 -14.04
CA GLY A 93 -4.43 -5.36 -13.35
C GLY A 93 -3.15 -4.54 -13.52
N ASP A 94 -3.27 -3.29 -13.97
CA ASP A 94 -2.13 -2.40 -14.16
C ASP A 94 -1.42 -2.12 -12.83
N ALA A 95 -0.09 -2.05 -12.89
CA ALA A 95 0.71 -1.65 -11.76
C ALA A 95 0.65 -0.13 -11.57
N ALA A 96 0.44 0.30 -10.33
CA ALA A 96 0.47 1.70 -9.96
C ALA A 96 1.73 1.98 -9.14
N GLU A 97 2.42 3.07 -9.48
CA GLU A 97 3.61 3.52 -8.77
C GLU A 97 3.26 4.01 -7.35
N ILE A 98 4.03 3.59 -6.35
CA ILE A 98 3.95 4.07 -4.97
C ILE A 98 5.08 5.05 -4.69
N VAL A 99 6.32 4.65 -4.99
CA VAL A 99 7.54 5.39 -4.66
C VAL A 99 8.44 5.41 -5.89
N ASN A 100 9.05 6.56 -6.16
CA ASN A 100 10.07 6.74 -7.18
C ASN A 100 11.30 7.39 -6.55
N ALA A 101 12.41 6.65 -6.55
CA ALA A 101 13.73 7.16 -6.27
C ALA A 101 14.43 7.44 -7.60
N LYS A 102 14.54 8.72 -7.97
CA LYS A 102 15.38 9.13 -9.10
C LYS A 102 16.87 8.91 -8.79
N ASN A 103 17.70 9.00 -9.83
CA ASN A 103 19.16 8.97 -9.67
C ASN A 103 19.63 9.96 -8.59
N GLY A 104 20.46 9.49 -7.67
CA GLY A 104 20.96 10.24 -6.52
C GLY A 104 20.02 10.30 -5.31
N THR A 105 18.87 9.62 -5.32
CA THR A 105 17.92 9.56 -4.19
C THR A 105 17.62 8.11 -3.81
N GLY A 106 17.03 7.90 -2.63
CA GLY A 106 16.50 6.59 -2.23
C GLY A 106 17.55 5.55 -1.82
N SER A 107 18.82 5.94 -1.69
CA SER A 107 19.87 5.09 -1.11
C SER A 107 19.60 4.83 0.37
N GLY A 108 20.05 3.67 0.87
CA GLY A 108 19.82 3.27 2.25
C GLY A 108 18.40 2.77 2.50
N THR A 109 17.94 2.84 3.76
CA THR A 109 16.63 2.33 4.16
C THR A 109 15.56 3.42 4.17
N TRP A 110 14.52 3.22 3.38
CA TRP A 110 13.35 4.09 3.31
C TRP A 110 12.09 3.30 3.63
N ALA A 111 11.25 3.84 4.53
CA ALA A 111 9.91 3.34 4.76
C ALA A 111 8.88 4.34 4.21
N ASN A 112 7.99 3.85 3.35
CA ASN A 112 6.79 4.59 2.97
C ASN A 112 5.63 4.16 3.88
N LEU A 113 5.27 5.02 4.82
CA LEU A 113 4.12 4.85 5.70
C LEU A 113 2.85 5.31 4.97
N PHE A 114 1.73 4.62 5.15
CA PHE A 114 0.41 5.09 4.72
C PHE A 114 -0.25 5.80 5.89
N GLY A 115 -0.03 7.12 5.99
CA GLY A 115 -0.39 8.00 7.10
C GLY A 115 0.82 8.38 7.97
N LYS A 116 0.95 9.66 8.31
CA LYS A 116 2.06 10.20 9.12
C LYS A 116 1.95 9.89 10.62
N ASP A 117 0.75 9.56 11.08
CA ASP A 117 0.44 9.21 12.46
C ASP A 117 -0.71 8.18 12.50
N ILE A 118 -1.02 7.67 13.70
CA ILE A 118 -2.04 6.63 13.92
C ILE A 118 -3.45 7.08 13.50
N SER A 119 -3.78 8.37 13.68
CA SER A 119 -5.09 8.92 13.37
C SER A 119 -5.31 8.97 11.85
N GLU A 120 -4.31 9.46 11.11
CA GLU A 120 -4.35 9.49 9.65
C GLU A 120 -4.25 8.07 9.05
N ALA A 121 -3.38 7.23 9.60
CA ALA A 121 -3.16 5.87 9.12
C ALA A 121 -4.40 4.98 9.23
N ALA A 122 -5.25 5.20 10.24
CA ALA A 122 -6.49 4.44 10.45
C ALA A 122 -7.47 4.54 9.27
N LYS A 123 -7.29 5.52 8.37
CA LYS A 123 -8.11 5.70 7.16
C LYS A 123 -7.31 5.67 5.85
N SER A 124 -6.02 5.33 5.91
CA SER A 124 -5.10 5.49 4.78
C SER A 124 -5.03 4.27 3.84
N VAL A 125 -5.48 3.09 4.29
CA VAL A 125 -5.67 1.93 3.42
C VAL A 125 -7.16 1.63 3.38
N LYS A 126 -7.79 1.90 2.24
CA LYS A 126 -9.25 1.96 2.08
C LYS A 126 -9.72 0.95 1.04
N LEU A 127 -10.82 0.27 1.33
CA LEU A 127 -11.59 -0.54 0.39
C LEU A 127 -13.00 0.05 0.27
N VAL A 128 -13.42 0.40 -0.95
CA VAL A 128 -14.80 0.81 -1.24
C VAL A 128 -15.49 -0.32 -1.98
N VAL A 129 -16.67 -0.76 -1.50
CA VAL A 129 -17.48 -1.80 -2.14
C VAL A 129 -18.78 -1.18 -2.65
N PRO A 130 -19.05 -1.18 -3.97
CA PRO A 130 -20.26 -0.58 -4.51
C PRO A 130 -21.55 -1.21 -3.97
N GLY A 131 -22.60 -0.40 -3.84
CA GLY A 131 -23.91 -0.85 -3.38
C GLY A 131 -24.55 -1.87 -4.32
N LYS A 132 -24.39 -1.67 -5.62
CA LYS A 132 -24.90 -2.54 -6.70
C LYS A 132 -24.33 -3.96 -6.69
N THR A 133 -23.19 -4.17 -6.06
CA THR A 133 -22.48 -5.44 -6.02
C THR A 133 -23.22 -6.43 -5.10
N LYS A 134 -23.53 -7.62 -5.64
CA LYS A 134 -24.12 -8.71 -4.85
C LYS A 134 -23.11 -9.19 -3.80
N LYS A 135 -23.53 -9.20 -2.55
CA LYS A 135 -22.72 -9.65 -1.41
C LYS A 135 -23.32 -10.94 -0.89
N VAL A 136 -22.49 -11.96 -0.74
CA VAL A 136 -22.84 -13.24 -0.13
C VAL A 136 -21.98 -13.39 1.11
N GLU A 137 -22.53 -13.96 2.17
CA GLU A 137 -21.79 -14.20 3.41
C GLU A 137 -20.50 -14.99 3.14
N GLY A 138 -19.42 -14.57 3.81
CA GLY A 138 -18.11 -15.23 3.75
C GLY A 138 -16.96 -14.26 3.57
N SER A 139 -15.79 -14.81 3.24
CA SER A 139 -14.53 -14.06 3.15
C SER A 139 -14.15 -13.80 1.69
N TYR A 140 -14.03 -12.53 1.33
CA TYR A 140 -13.56 -12.11 0.02
C TYR A 140 -12.06 -11.79 0.07
N LYS A 141 -11.30 -12.33 -0.87
CA LYS A 141 -9.83 -12.21 -0.90
C LYS A 141 -9.34 -11.84 -2.30
N THR A 142 -8.24 -11.08 -2.33
CA THR A 142 -7.40 -10.84 -3.51
C THR A 142 -5.94 -10.87 -3.03
N THR A 143 -4.99 -10.86 -3.96
CA THR A 143 -3.57 -10.66 -3.64
C THR A 143 -3.07 -9.37 -4.26
N LEU A 144 -2.10 -8.74 -3.61
CA LEU A 144 -1.36 -7.61 -4.17
C LEU A 144 0.04 -8.07 -4.51
N THR A 145 0.55 -7.68 -5.68
CA THR A 145 1.94 -7.90 -6.07
C THR A 145 2.66 -6.56 -6.02
N PHE A 146 3.71 -6.52 -5.21
CA PHE A 146 4.65 -5.39 -5.15
C PHE A 146 5.86 -5.75 -6.01
N GLU A 147 6.30 -4.80 -6.83
CA GLU A 147 7.46 -4.96 -7.70
C GLU A 147 8.43 -3.82 -7.45
N LEU A 148 9.65 -4.17 -7.04
CA LEU A 148 10.76 -3.23 -6.89
C LEU A 148 11.62 -3.34 -8.14
N ILE A 149 11.72 -2.23 -8.87
CA ILE A 149 12.44 -2.14 -10.13
C ILE A 149 13.69 -1.31 -9.90
N ASP A 150 14.82 -1.80 -10.42
CA ASP A 150 16.16 -1.32 -10.08
C ASP A 150 16.60 -0.07 -10.87
N SER A 151 15.66 0.51 -11.64
CA SER A 151 15.73 1.80 -12.30
C SER A 151 14.68 2.77 -11.75
N PRO A 152 14.86 4.09 -11.86
CA PRO A 152 13.75 5.04 -11.69
C PRO A 152 12.59 4.77 -12.67
N ALA A 153 11.41 5.30 -12.36
CA ALA A 153 10.24 5.24 -13.24
C ALA A 153 10.32 6.19 -14.44
#